data_AF-A0A1M4ENX5-F1
#
_entry.id   AF-A0A1M4ENX5-F1
#
_cell.length_a   1.000
_cell.length_b   1.000
_cell.length_c   1.000
_cell.angle_alpha   90.00
_cell.angle_beta   90.00
_cell.angle_gamma   90.00
#
_symmetry.space_group_name_H-M   'P 1'
#
loop_
_entity.id
_entity.type
_entity.pdbx_description
1 polymer ?
#
loop_
_entity_poly.entity_id
_entity_poly.type
_entity_poly.pdbx_seq_one_letter_code
_entity_poly.pdbx_strand_id
1 'polypeptide(L)'
;MLADQMDRMIALAEEAQGEETWAFDALSRFVVGCVGAGLDPLGAVSGARAGDVAAATETRTAGAAAGDGAAGGRLLKVLGEIVQAGHGEGALRADVGVGDVVGVVGLLVRGVPTVPGGLGEELRERGARLVLAGMRAHPAPLPPGAALTAEELVRRVSG
;
A
#
# COMPACT_ATOMS: atom_id res chain seq x y z
N MET A 1 3.21 0.59 -17.70
CA MET A 1 2.57 -0.76 -17.76
C MET A 1 2.45 -1.30 -16.34
N LEU A 2 1.61 -2.31 -16.08
CA LEU A 2 1.44 -2.88 -14.74
C LEU A 2 2.77 -3.37 -14.14
N ALA A 3 3.60 -4.05 -14.94
CA ALA A 3 4.94 -4.48 -14.56
C ALA A 3 5.83 -3.32 -14.05
N ASP A 4 5.85 -2.19 -14.75
CA ASP A 4 6.61 -0.99 -14.37
C ASP A 4 6.09 -0.36 -13.06
N GLN A 5 4.78 -0.42 -12.80
CA GLN A 5 4.22 -0.01 -11.51
C GLN A 5 4.62 -0.97 -10.38
N MET A 6 4.70 -2.28 -10.66
CA MET A 6 5.12 -3.28 -9.69
C MET A 6 6.59 -3.16 -9.34
N ASP A 7 7.45 -2.96 -10.35
CA ASP A 7 8.88 -2.75 -10.12
C ASP A 7 9.12 -1.47 -9.30
N ARG A 8 8.35 -0.40 -9.54
CA ARG A 8 8.36 0.81 -8.69
C ARG A 8 7.95 0.53 -7.24
N MET A 9 6.92 -0.29 -7.01
CA MET A 9 6.50 -0.64 -5.64
C MET A 9 7.53 -1.52 -4.93
N ILE A 10 8.16 -2.45 -5.65
CA ILE A 10 9.25 -3.28 -5.12
C ILE A 10 10.44 -2.39 -4.75
N ALA A 11 10.87 -1.50 -5.65
CA ALA A 11 11.94 -0.56 -5.37
C ALA A 11 11.63 0.31 -4.14
N LEU A 12 10.41 0.85 -4.03
CA LEU A 12 10.00 1.61 -2.84
C LEU A 12 10.09 0.78 -1.54
N ALA A 13 9.71 -0.49 -1.58
CA ALA A 13 9.76 -1.36 -0.41
C ALA A 13 11.21 -1.73 -0.03
N GLU A 14 12.04 -2.05 -1.03
CA GLU A 14 13.46 -2.40 -0.85
C GLU A 14 14.29 -1.19 -0.37
N GLU A 15 14.08 -0.02 -0.96
CA GLU A 15 14.71 1.23 -0.52
C GLU A 15 14.32 1.57 0.92
N ALA A 16 13.02 1.49 1.25
CA ALA A 16 12.56 1.74 2.60
C ALA A 16 13.15 0.75 3.62
N GLN A 17 13.27 -0.52 3.26
CA GLN A 17 13.89 -1.55 4.11
C GLN A 17 15.41 -1.35 4.25
N GLY A 18 16.08 -0.83 3.22
CA GLY A 18 17.53 -0.59 3.24
C GLY A 18 17.94 0.71 3.93
N GLU A 19 17.10 1.73 3.90
CA GLU A 19 17.39 3.06 4.46
C GLU A 19 16.89 3.22 5.90
N GLU A 20 15.73 2.67 6.24
CA GLU A 20 15.12 2.86 7.56
C GLU A 20 15.69 1.87 8.57
N THR A 21 15.98 2.36 9.77
CA THR A 21 16.53 1.52 10.85
C THR A 21 15.48 0.57 11.44
N TRP A 22 14.21 0.95 11.42
CA TRP A 22 13.10 0.20 12.02
C TRP A 22 12.10 -0.24 10.95
N ALA A 23 11.62 -1.47 11.07
CA ALA A 23 10.70 -2.04 10.10
C ALA A 23 9.36 -1.29 10.00
N PHE A 24 8.88 -0.72 11.12
CA PHE A 24 7.67 0.12 11.07
C PHE A 24 7.89 1.42 10.29
N ASP A 25 9.07 2.01 10.35
CA ASP A 25 9.40 3.22 9.59
C ASP A 25 9.54 2.89 8.09
N ALA A 26 10.14 1.74 7.77
CA ALA A 26 10.16 1.20 6.40
C ALA A 26 8.73 0.99 5.85
N LEU A 27 7.86 0.36 6.63
CA LEU A 27 6.45 0.16 6.27
C LEU A 27 5.73 1.49 6.05
N SER A 28 5.96 2.45 6.96
CA SER A 28 5.36 3.79 6.89
C SER A 28 5.77 4.51 5.61
N ARG A 29 7.06 4.45 5.27
CA ARG A 29 7.62 5.04 4.05
C ARG A 29 7.06 4.39 2.79
N PHE A 30 6.97 3.06 2.76
CA PHE A 30 6.32 2.34 1.66
C PHE A 30 4.86 2.78 1.46
N VAL A 31 4.06 2.76 2.53
CA VAL A 31 2.64 3.12 2.48
C VAL A 31 2.43 4.56 1.99
N VAL A 32 3.17 5.52 2.56
CA VAL A 32 3.10 6.93 2.15
C VAL A 32 3.60 7.12 0.71
N GLY A 33 4.66 6.40 0.31
CA GLY A 33 5.19 6.42 -1.06
C GLY A 33 4.18 5.93 -2.09
N CYS A 34 3.52 4.79 -1.84
CA CYS A 34 2.47 4.27 -2.73
C CYS A 34 1.28 5.23 -2.81
N VAL A 35 0.84 5.77 -1.67
CA VAL A 35 -0.27 6.73 -1.60
C VAL A 35 0.04 8.01 -2.36
N GLY A 36 1.24 8.57 -2.20
CA GLY A 36 1.67 9.79 -2.88
C GLY A 36 1.87 9.60 -4.39
N ALA A 37 2.33 8.42 -4.81
CA ALA A 37 2.56 8.10 -6.22
C ALA A 37 1.32 7.49 -6.92
N GLY A 38 0.22 7.22 -6.21
CA GLY A 38 -0.97 6.59 -6.76
C GLY A 38 -0.75 5.13 -7.19
N LEU A 39 0.14 4.40 -6.51
CA LEU A 39 0.46 3.00 -6.83
C LEU A 39 -0.48 2.07 -6.06
N ASP A 40 -1.29 1.28 -6.79
CA ASP A 40 -2.27 0.35 -6.21
C ASP A 40 -1.70 -1.08 -6.11
N PRO A 41 -1.13 -1.49 -4.95
CA PRO A 41 -0.59 -2.84 -4.77
C PRO A 41 -1.70 -3.90 -4.80
N LEU A 42 -2.92 -3.58 -4.38
CA LEU A 42 -4.04 -4.53 -4.41
C LEU A 42 -4.46 -4.85 -5.84
N GLY A 43 -4.54 -3.82 -6.69
CA GLY A 43 -4.78 -3.96 -8.12
C GLY A 43 -3.68 -4.78 -8.80
N ALA A 44 -2.41 -4.50 -8.48
CA ALA A 44 -1.27 -5.21 -9.04
C ALA A 44 -1.25 -6.70 -8.67
N VAL A 45 -1.46 -7.03 -7.40
CA VAL A 45 -1.50 -8.44 -6.93
C VAL A 45 -2.71 -9.20 -7.50
N SER A 46 -3.85 -8.52 -7.67
CA SER A 46 -5.05 -9.12 -8.25
C SER A 46 -4.90 -9.36 -9.76
N GLY A 47 -4.33 -8.39 -10.48
CA GLY A 47 -4.04 -8.49 -11.91
C GLY A 47 -3.04 -9.60 -12.23
N ALA A 48 -1.99 -9.73 -11.42
CA ALA A 48 -1.00 -10.80 -11.53
C ALA A 48 -1.66 -12.20 -11.41
N ARG A 49 -2.54 -12.41 -10.42
CA ARG A 49 -3.27 -13.68 -10.27
C ARG A 49 -4.22 -13.97 -11.43
N ALA A 50 -4.91 -12.96 -11.95
CA ALA A 50 -5.78 -13.13 -13.10
C ALA A 50 -4.98 -13.55 -14.35
N GLY A 51 -3.80 -12.97 -14.55
CA GLY A 51 -2.86 -13.36 -15.60
C GLY A 51 -2.36 -14.80 -15.45
N ASP A 52 -2.02 -15.23 -14.23
CA ASP A 52 -1.57 -16.59 -13.95
C ASP A 52 -2.68 -17.63 -14.23
N VAL A 53 -3.93 -17.34 -13.85
CA VAL A 53 -5.09 -18.22 -14.12
C VAL A 53 -5.38 -18.30 -15.61
N ALA A 54 -5.35 -17.16 -16.33
CA ALA A 54 -5.54 -17.12 -17.77
C ALA A 54 -4.45 -17.90 -18.53
N ALA A 55 -3.18 -17.72 -18.13
CA ALA A 55 -2.04 -18.45 -18.69
C ALA A 55 -2.13 -19.97 -18.43
N ALA A 56 -2.58 -20.38 -17.24
CA ALA A 56 -2.80 -21.79 -16.92
C ALA A 56 -3.91 -22.44 -17.78
N THR A 57 -4.89 -21.66 -18.23
CA THR A 57 -5.91 -22.12 -19.19
C THR A 57 -5.46 -22.11 -20.66
N GLU A 58 -4.48 -21.29 -21.04
CA GLU A 58 -4.15 -21.04 -22.45
C GLU A 58 -2.91 -21.77 -23.00
N THR A 59 -1.95 -22.26 -22.20
CA THR A 59 -0.71 -22.86 -22.76
C THR A 59 -0.07 -23.93 -21.87
N ARG A 60 0.34 -25.16 -22.28
CA ARG A 60 0.68 -25.77 -23.59
C ARG A 60 1.11 -24.79 -24.68
N THR A 61 2.11 -23.95 -24.38
CA THR A 61 3.21 -23.45 -25.23
C THR A 61 3.85 -22.23 -24.57
N ALA A 62 5.06 -22.41 -24.04
CA ALA A 62 6.14 -21.44 -23.88
C ALA A 62 5.82 -19.97 -23.47
N GLY A 63 6.19 -19.61 -22.23
CA GLY A 63 7.46 -18.89 -22.04
C GLY A 63 7.47 -17.37 -21.82
N ALA A 64 6.33 -16.66 -21.78
CA ALA A 64 6.35 -15.19 -21.60
C ALA A 64 5.44 -14.62 -20.48
N ALA A 65 4.52 -15.40 -19.92
CA ALA A 65 3.58 -14.92 -18.89
C ALA A 65 4.10 -15.03 -17.43
N ALA A 66 5.32 -15.53 -17.23
CA ALA A 66 5.90 -15.75 -15.89
C ALA A 66 6.40 -14.45 -15.20
N GLY A 67 6.31 -13.29 -15.85
CA GLY A 67 6.86 -12.02 -15.35
C GLY A 67 6.00 -11.35 -14.27
N ASP A 68 4.69 -11.22 -14.51
CA ASP A 68 3.79 -10.43 -13.67
C ASP A 68 3.36 -11.18 -12.39
N GLY A 69 3.08 -12.48 -12.50
CA GLY A 69 2.85 -13.38 -11.35
C GLY A 69 4.04 -13.42 -10.39
N ALA A 70 5.27 -13.49 -10.95
CA ALA A 70 6.50 -13.45 -10.18
C ALA A 70 6.72 -12.09 -9.50
N ALA A 71 6.43 -10.98 -10.18
CA ALA A 71 6.53 -9.64 -9.58
C ALA A 71 5.55 -9.46 -8.41
N GLY A 72 4.33 -10.00 -8.52
CA GLY A 72 3.33 -9.93 -7.45
C GLY A 72 3.77 -10.73 -6.23
N GLY A 73 4.33 -11.92 -6.47
CA GLY A 73 4.96 -12.73 -5.44
C GLY A 73 6.15 -12.03 -4.76
N ARG A 74 7.01 -11.35 -5.54
CA ARG A 74 8.15 -10.58 -4.99
C ARG A 74 7.69 -9.44 -4.09
N LEU A 75 6.72 -8.63 -4.54
CA LEU A 75 6.18 -7.54 -3.73
C LEU A 75 5.60 -8.04 -2.40
N LEU A 76 4.78 -9.09 -2.45
CA LEU A 76 4.21 -9.70 -1.24
C LEU A 76 5.27 -10.29 -0.32
N LYS A 77 6.36 -10.81 -0.87
CA LYS A 77 7.48 -11.33 -0.10
C LYS A 77 8.20 -10.21 0.65
N VAL A 78 8.61 -9.13 -0.03
CA VAL A 78 9.30 -7.99 0.60
C VAL A 78 8.42 -7.37 1.69
N LEU A 79 7.13 -7.14 1.40
CA LEU A 79 6.19 -6.64 2.40
C LEU A 79 5.99 -7.62 3.57
N GLY A 80 6.01 -8.93 3.30
CA GLY A 80 6.00 -9.95 4.33
C GLY A 80 7.18 -9.86 5.27
N GLU A 81 8.37 -9.66 4.74
CA GLU A 81 9.59 -9.50 5.53
C GLU A 81 9.52 -8.24 6.42
N ILE A 82 9.06 -7.11 5.88
CA ILE A 82 8.87 -5.87 6.64
C ILE A 82 7.83 -6.08 7.77
N VAL A 83 6.68 -6.68 7.47
CA VAL A 83 5.63 -6.96 8.47
C VAL A 83 6.14 -7.88 9.58
N GLN A 84 6.85 -8.96 9.22
CA GLN A 84 7.42 -9.88 10.21
C GLN A 84 8.49 -9.21 11.08
N ALA A 85 9.35 -8.37 10.49
CA ALA A 85 10.32 -7.58 11.25
C ALA A 85 9.61 -6.60 12.21
N GLY A 86 8.56 -5.91 11.75
CA GLY A 86 7.76 -5.00 12.59
C GLY A 86 7.08 -5.70 13.76
N HIS A 87 6.62 -6.95 13.57
CA HIS A 87 6.16 -7.80 14.67
C HIS A 87 7.29 -8.17 15.62
N GLY A 88 8.45 -8.59 15.09
CA GLY A 88 9.63 -8.96 15.87
C GLY A 88 10.18 -7.81 16.73
N GLU A 89 10.09 -6.59 16.24
CA GLU A 89 10.44 -5.37 16.96
C GLU A 89 9.40 -4.95 18.01
N GLY A 90 8.21 -5.57 18.01
CA GLY A 90 7.08 -5.13 18.84
C GLY A 90 6.53 -3.76 18.44
N ALA A 91 6.80 -3.30 17.21
CA ALA A 91 6.37 -2.02 16.68
C ALA A 91 5.00 -2.11 15.99
N LEU A 92 4.71 -3.25 15.36
CA LEU A 92 3.45 -3.53 14.66
C LEU A 92 2.54 -4.44 15.51
N ARG A 93 1.23 -4.20 15.52
CA ARG A 93 0.28 -5.08 16.22
C ARG A 93 0.30 -6.47 15.59
N ALA A 94 0.23 -7.49 16.45
CA ALA A 94 0.31 -8.90 16.03
C ALA A 94 -0.84 -9.39 15.13
N ASP A 95 -1.93 -8.63 15.03
CA ASP A 95 -3.08 -8.94 14.17
C ASP A 95 -3.01 -8.29 12.79
N VAL A 96 -1.94 -7.55 12.47
CA VAL A 96 -1.75 -6.89 11.15
C VAL A 96 -0.99 -7.80 10.20
N GLY A 97 -1.60 -8.14 9.07
CA GLY A 97 -0.98 -8.91 8.00
C GLY A 97 -0.59 -8.08 6.77
N VAL A 98 0.18 -8.69 5.87
CA VAL A 98 0.50 -8.11 4.54
C VAL A 98 -0.75 -7.78 3.74
N GLY A 99 -1.80 -8.62 3.87
CA GLY A 99 -3.09 -8.39 3.22
C GLY A 99 -3.76 -7.09 3.65
N ASP A 100 -3.66 -6.73 4.94
CA ASP A 100 -4.21 -5.48 5.47
C ASP A 100 -3.46 -4.27 4.93
N VAL A 101 -2.13 -4.36 4.85
CA VAL A 101 -1.29 -3.30 4.26
C VAL A 101 -1.66 -3.08 2.79
N VAL A 102 -1.63 -4.15 1.98
CA VAL A 102 -1.94 -4.08 0.55
C VAL A 102 -3.38 -3.60 0.33
N GLY A 103 -4.32 -4.13 1.11
CA GLY A 103 -5.74 -3.78 1.03
C GLY A 103 -5.98 -2.30 1.33
N VAL A 104 -5.45 -1.80 2.43
CA VAL A 104 -5.64 -0.39 2.82
C VAL A 104 -4.98 0.56 1.83
N VAL A 105 -3.75 0.29 1.36
CA VAL A 105 -3.10 1.14 0.35
C VAL A 105 -3.95 1.18 -0.93
N GLY A 106 -4.46 0.03 -1.40
CA GLY A 106 -5.32 -0.03 -2.57
C GLY A 106 -6.62 0.77 -2.39
N LEU A 107 -7.28 0.67 -1.23
CA LEU A 107 -8.48 1.44 -0.90
C LEU A 107 -8.20 2.95 -0.90
N LEU A 108 -7.09 3.37 -0.28
CA LEU A 108 -6.70 4.77 -0.22
C LEU A 108 -6.38 5.32 -1.62
N VAL A 109 -5.59 4.61 -2.42
CA VAL A 109 -5.20 5.03 -3.78
C VAL A 109 -6.44 5.21 -4.67
N ARG A 110 -7.36 4.25 -4.65
CA ARG A 110 -8.62 4.32 -5.42
C ARG A 110 -9.53 5.47 -4.98
N GLY A 111 -9.49 5.84 -3.70
CA GLY A 111 -10.20 6.99 -3.17
C GLY A 111 -11.73 6.84 -3.22
N VAL A 112 -12.42 7.97 -2.98
CA VAL A 112 -13.88 8.05 -3.04
C VAL A 112 -14.28 8.77 -4.34
N PRO A 113 -15.01 8.13 -5.27
CA PRO A 113 -15.26 8.69 -6.61
C PRO A 113 -16.00 10.03 -6.63
N THR A 114 -16.77 10.34 -5.58
CA THR A 114 -17.60 11.54 -5.48
C THR A 114 -16.91 12.73 -4.83
N VAL A 115 -15.65 12.58 -4.43
CA VAL A 115 -14.88 13.63 -3.74
C VAL A 115 -14.02 14.40 -4.73
N PRO A 116 -13.99 15.76 -4.69
CA PRO A 116 -13.12 16.56 -5.54
C PRO A 116 -11.64 16.16 -5.41
N GLY A 117 -10.90 16.12 -6.52
CA GLY A 117 -9.53 15.57 -6.57
C GLY A 117 -8.58 16.10 -5.49
N GLY A 118 -8.52 17.42 -5.30
CA GLY A 118 -7.65 18.03 -4.28
C GLY A 118 -8.04 17.68 -2.83
N LEU A 119 -9.33 17.51 -2.54
CA LEU A 119 -9.77 17.01 -1.23
C LEU A 119 -9.50 15.50 -1.11
N GLY A 120 -9.66 14.74 -2.19
CA GLY A 120 -9.38 13.31 -2.23
C GLY A 120 -7.91 13.00 -1.95
N GLU A 121 -6.98 13.77 -2.51
CA GLU A 121 -5.53 13.65 -2.24
C GLU A 121 -5.19 13.91 -0.77
N GLU A 122 -5.73 14.97 -0.19
CA GLU A 122 -5.53 15.30 1.22
C GLU A 122 -6.12 14.22 2.16
N LEU A 123 -7.33 13.75 1.86
CA LEU A 123 -7.96 12.66 2.62
C LEU A 123 -7.18 11.36 2.51
N ARG A 124 -6.57 11.08 1.34
CA ARG A 124 -5.73 9.92 1.13
C ARG A 124 -4.47 9.97 1.98
N GLU A 125 -3.74 11.09 1.94
CA GLU A 125 -2.52 11.28 2.72
C GLU A 125 -2.81 11.21 4.23
N ARG A 126 -3.87 11.90 4.67
CA ARG A 126 -4.29 11.87 6.07
C ARG A 126 -4.76 10.47 6.49
N GLY A 127 -5.52 9.79 5.64
CA GLY A 127 -5.99 8.42 5.86
C GLY A 127 -4.84 7.44 6.05
N ALA A 128 -3.80 7.52 5.20
CA ALA A 128 -2.59 6.71 5.33
C ALA A 128 -1.93 6.85 6.71
N ARG A 129 -1.76 8.09 7.18
CA ARG A 129 -1.16 8.37 8.50
C ARG A 129 -2.01 7.86 9.66
N LEU A 130 -3.34 8.02 9.58
CA LEU A 130 -4.26 7.53 10.61
C LEU A 130 -4.26 6.00 10.70
N VAL A 131 -4.26 5.32 9.56
CA VAL A 131 -4.18 3.85 9.49
C VAL A 131 -2.85 3.38 10.06
N LEU A 132 -1.73 3.94 9.61
CA LEU A 132 -0.39 3.59 10.13
C LEU A 132 -0.34 3.75 11.65
N ALA A 133 -0.85 4.86 12.18
CA ALA A 133 -0.95 5.06 13.63
C ALA A 133 -1.76 3.96 14.33
N GLY A 134 -2.86 3.49 13.72
CA GLY A 134 -3.68 2.39 14.23
C GLY A 134 -3.07 0.99 14.09
N MET A 135 -2.07 0.82 13.22
CA MET A 135 -1.32 -0.43 13.04
C MET A 135 -0.21 -0.62 14.08
N ARG A 136 0.23 0.45 14.77
CA ARG A 136 1.27 0.34 15.81
C ARG A 136 0.78 -0.45 17.03
N ALA A 137 1.68 -1.28 17.59
CA ALA A 137 1.43 -2.03 18.81
C ALA A 137 1.32 -1.12 20.06
N HIS A 138 2.05 -0.01 20.04
CA HIS A 138 2.06 0.99 21.11
C HIS A 138 1.47 2.31 20.58
N PRO A 139 0.81 3.11 21.44
CA PRO A 139 0.23 4.39 21.01
C PRO A 139 1.23 5.25 20.27
N ALA A 140 0.89 5.64 19.04
CA ALA A 140 1.68 6.56 18.25
C ALA A 140 1.49 8.00 18.74
N PRO A 141 2.49 8.89 18.53
CA PRO A 141 2.23 10.32 18.49
C PRO A 141 1.10 10.62 17.51
N LEU A 142 0.29 11.64 17.82
CA LEU A 142 -0.79 12.08 16.94
C LEU A 142 -0.23 12.33 15.53
N PRO A 143 -0.87 11.79 14.47
CA PRO A 143 -0.40 12.01 13.11
C PRO A 143 -0.42 13.52 12.80
N PRO A 144 0.59 14.02 12.07
CA PRO A 144 0.69 15.45 11.76
C PRO A 144 -0.49 15.93 10.90
N GLY A 145 -0.89 17.19 11.13
CA GLY A 145 -1.97 17.87 10.42
C GLY A 145 -3.25 18.00 11.25
N ALA A 146 -4.00 19.08 11.00
CA ALA A 146 -5.26 19.34 11.68
C ALA A 146 -6.34 18.33 11.31
N ALA A 147 -7.25 18.05 12.24
CA ALA A 147 -8.44 17.27 11.94
C ALA A 147 -9.35 18.04 10.97
N LEU A 148 -9.82 17.36 9.93
CA LEU A 148 -10.86 17.87 9.05
C LEU A 148 -12.18 17.83 9.84
N THR A 149 -12.77 18.99 10.13
CA THR A 149 -14.06 19.04 10.83
C THR A 149 -15.20 18.67 9.90
N ALA A 150 -16.37 18.39 10.47
CA ALA A 150 -17.57 18.13 9.69
C ALA A 150 -17.97 19.33 8.82
N GLU A 151 -17.89 20.54 9.36
CA GLU A 151 -18.19 21.78 8.66
C GLU A 151 -17.23 22.02 7.49
N GLU A 152 -15.93 21.75 7.70
CA GLU A 152 -14.92 21.86 6.65
C GLU A 152 -15.18 20.87 5.51
N LEU A 153 -15.48 19.62 5.86
CA LEU A 153 -15.77 18.57 4.89
C LEU A 153 -16.99 18.93 4.04
N VAL A 154 -18.11 19.35 4.67
CA VAL A 154 -19.33 19.74 3.96
C VAL A 154 -19.05 20.88 2.99
N ARG A 155 -18.33 21.91 3.44
CA ARG A 155 -17.99 23.07 2.62
C ARG A 155 -17.17 22.68 1.39
N ARG A 156 -16.20 21.78 1.54
CA ARG A 156 -15.27 21.39 0.47
C ARG A 156 -15.81 20.34 -0.49
N VAL A 157 -16.81 19.56 -0.09
CA VAL A 157 -17.49 18.61 -0.98
C VAL A 157 -18.61 19.30 -1.77
N SER A 158 -19.18 20.37 -1.23
CA SER A 158 -20.31 21.09 -1.83
C SER A 158 -19.89 22.28 -2.71
N GLY A 159 -18.63 22.68 -2.66
CA GLY A 159 -18.04 23.73 -3.49
C GLY A 159 -17.36 23.16 -4.72
#